data_AF-A0A356CL62-F1
#
_entry.id   AF-A0A356CL62-F1
#
_cell.length_a   1.000
_cell.length_b   1.000
_cell.length_c   1.000
_cell.angle_alpha   90.00
_cell.angle_beta   90.00
_cell.angle_gamma   90.00
#
_symmetry.space_group_name_H-M   'P 1'
#
loop_
_entity.id
_entity.type
_entity.pdbx_description
1 polymer ?
#
loop_
_entity_poly.entity_id
_entity_poly.type
_entity_poly.pdbx_seq_one_letter_code
_entity_poly.pdbx_strand_id
1 'polypeptide(L)'
;ALVLDKLRAARGDFTYVLLGDAGIPGYKRVAVENGPTLYVAADGSHFFDGTAYAIAPGGFVDIADQLLVEVRKQAFAGRESADMIVFPAKGVTRAKINIFTDIDCGYCRKLHNEVDQLNAYGIEV
;
A
#
# COMPACT_ATOMS: atom_id res chain seq x y z
N ALA A 1 -6.70 -17.85 -16.81
CA ALA A 1 -7.71 -16.79 -16.59
C ALA A 1 -7.62 -15.88 -17.78
N LEU A 2 -8.73 -15.59 -18.47
CA LEU A 2 -8.72 -15.00 -19.83
C LEU A 2 -7.68 -13.88 -20.03
N VAL A 3 -7.59 -12.96 -19.06
CA VAL A 3 -6.61 -11.87 -19.05
C VAL A 3 -5.15 -12.36 -19.13
N LEU A 4 -4.76 -13.30 -18.25
CA LEU A 4 -3.41 -13.86 -18.23
C LEU A 4 -3.10 -14.62 -19.53
N ASP A 5 -4.09 -15.33 -20.07
CA ASP A 5 -3.92 -16.13 -21.27
C ASP A 5 -3.66 -15.22 -22.49
N LYS A 6 -4.39 -14.10 -22.60
CA LYS A 6 -4.16 -13.08 -23.63
C LYS A 6 -2.83 -12.35 -23.48
N LEU A 7 -2.45 -11.96 -22.26
CA LEU A 7 -1.17 -11.31 -22.01
C LEU A 7 0.01 -12.22 -22.40
N ARG A 8 -0.02 -13.48 -22.00
CA ARG A 8 1.02 -14.47 -22.35
C ARG A 8 1.07 -14.78 -23.84
N ALA A 9 -0.08 -14.79 -24.52
CA ALA A 9 -0.12 -14.96 -25.97
C ALA A 9 0.54 -13.78 -26.70
N ALA A 10 0.42 -12.56 -26.18
CA ALA A 10 1.07 -11.37 -26.74
C ALA A 10 2.56 -11.27 -26.36
N ARG A 11 2.91 -11.57 -25.10
CA ARG A 11 4.25 -11.48 -24.52
C ARG A 11 4.47 -12.58 -23.48
N GLY A 12 4.84 -13.77 -23.95
CA GLY A 12 5.04 -14.95 -23.10
C GLY A 12 6.33 -14.94 -22.27
N ASP A 13 7.22 -13.99 -22.53
CA ASP A 13 8.50 -13.80 -21.84
C ASP A 13 8.37 -13.21 -20.43
N PHE A 14 7.20 -12.68 -20.07
CA PHE A 14 6.94 -12.10 -18.75
C PHE A 14 6.17 -13.05 -17.83
N THR A 15 6.52 -13.01 -16.54
CA THR A 15 5.72 -13.64 -15.49
C THR A 15 4.62 -12.69 -15.04
N TYR A 16 3.37 -13.13 -15.18
CA TYR A 16 2.18 -12.36 -14.79
C TYR A 16 1.47 -12.99 -13.59
N VAL A 17 1.10 -12.16 -12.62
CA VAL A 17 0.32 -12.54 -11.45
C VAL A 17 -0.99 -11.75 -11.42
N LEU A 18 -2.13 -12.44 -11.45
CA LEU A 18 -3.43 -11.80 -11.31
C LEU A 18 -3.64 -11.38 -9.85
N LEU A 19 -3.74 -10.06 -9.61
CA LEU A 19 -3.97 -9.49 -8.28
C LEU A 19 -5.47 -9.38 -7.93
N GLY A 20 -6.35 -9.56 -8.91
CA GLY A 20 -7.80 -9.52 -8.73
C GLY A 20 -8.44 -8.28 -9.35
N ASP A 21 -9.54 -7.80 -8.75
CA ASP A 21 -10.24 -6.61 -9.21
C ASP A 21 -9.40 -5.33 -9.05
N ALA A 22 -9.60 -4.39 -9.97
CA ALA A 22 -8.83 -3.16 -10.03
C ALA A 22 -9.40 -2.00 -9.21
N GLY A 23 -10.60 -2.14 -8.64
CA GLY A 23 -11.35 -1.00 -8.12
C GLY A 23 -11.86 -0.06 -9.23
N ILE A 24 -11.68 -0.45 -10.49
CA ILE A 24 -12.18 0.22 -11.69
C ILE A 24 -13.11 -0.76 -12.40
N PRO A 25 -14.39 -0.42 -12.61
CA PRO A 25 -15.35 -1.32 -13.24
C PRO A 25 -14.86 -1.84 -14.58
N GLY A 26 -14.91 -3.16 -14.76
CA GLY A 26 -14.47 -3.81 -15.99
C GLY A 26 -12.95 -4.01 -16.12
N TYR A 27 -12.15 -3.71 -15.10
CA TYR A 27 -10.70 -3.91 -15.12
C TYR A 27 -10.21 -4.85 -14.01
N LYS A 28 -9.13 -5.56 -14.32
CA LYS A 28 -8.36 -6.42 -13.42
C LYS A 28 -6.96 -5.85 -13.23
N ARG A 29 -6.37 -6.06 -12.07
CA ARG A 29 -4.95 -5.76 -11.81
C ARG A 29 -4.10 -6.99 -12.06
N VAL A 30 -3.02 -6.81 -12.81
CA VAL A 30 -2.04 -7.86 -13.09
C VAL A 30 -0.66 -7.32 -12.79
N ALA A 31 0.05 -7.92 -11.85
CA ALA A 31 1.45 -7.61 -11.62
C ALA A 31 2.31 -8.31 -12.68
N VAL A 32 3.27 -7.59 -13.23
CA VAL A 32 4.41 -8.17 -13.94
C VAL A 32 5.52 -8.36 -12.92
N GLU A 33 6.09 -9.56 -12.83
CA GLU A 33 7.23 -9.82 -11.95
C GLU A 33 8.40 -8.91 -12.31
N ASN A 34 8.97 -8.21 -11.32
CA ASN A 34 9.99 -7.17 -11.50
C ASN A 34 9.58 -6.03 -12.46
N GLY A 35 8.28 -5.79 -12.61
CA GLY A 35 7.72 -4.80 -13.52
C GLY A 35 6.54 -4.03 -12.92
N PRO A 36 5.81 -3.29 -13.78
CA PRO A 36 4.67 -2.49 -13.34
C PRO A 36 3.45 -3.37 -12.99
N THR A 37 2.48 -2.75 -12.32
CA THR A 37 1.13 -3.30 -12.24
C THR A 37 0.29 -2.77 -13.40
N LEU A 38 -0.24 -3.69 -14.21
CA LEU A 38 -1.11 -3.39 -15.33
C LEU A 38 -2.57 -3.39 -14.90
N TYR A 39 -3.33 -2.46 -15.46
CA TYR A 39 -4.78 -2.42 -15.39
C TYR A 39 -5.34 -2.92 -16.71
N VAL A 40 -5.82 -4.16 -16.72
CA VAL A 40 -6.21 -4.86 -17.93
C VAL A 40 -7.73 -4.95 -17.99
N ALA A 41 -8.32 -4.62 -19.14
CA ALA A 41 -9.74 -4.81 -19.37
C ALA A 41 -10.11 -6.28 -19.08
N ALA A 42 -11.29 -6.53 -18.52
CA ALA A 42 -11.70 -7.87 -18.08
C ALA A 42 -11.79 -8.88 -19.25
N ASP A 43 -12.02 -8.37 -20.47
CA ASP A 43 -11.98 -9.15 -21.71
C ASP A 43 -10.56 -9.34 -22.27
N GLY A 44 -9.55 -8.69 -21.68
CA GLY A 44 -8.14 -8.68 -22.09
C GLY A 44 -7.86 -8.00 -23.42
N SER A 45 -8.73 -7.10 -23.89
CA SER A 45 -8.56 -6.40 -25.17
C SER A 45 -7.48 -5.32 -25.15
N HIS A 46 -7.30 -4.65 -24.01
CA HIS A 46 -6.33 -3.57 -23.81
C HIS A 46 -5.94 -3.48 -22.34
N PHE A 47 -4.85 -2.77 -22.07
CA PHE A 47 -4.41 -2.44 -20.72
C PHE A 47 -3.84 -1.02 -20.68
N PHE A 48 -3.74 -0.45 -19.49
CA PHE A 48 -2.93 0.74 -19.21
C PHE A 48 -1.98 0.49 -18.04
N ASP A 49 -0.89 1.24 -18.04
CA ASP A 49 0.11 1.31 -16.99
C ASP A 49 0.10 2.73 -16.42
N GLY A 50 0.12 2.85 -15.09
CA GLY A 50 0.04 4.12 -14.38
C GLY A 50 -0.91 4.07 -13.18
N THR A 51 -1.24 5.25 -12.65
CA THR A 51 -2.09 5.39 -11.46
C THR A 51 -3.48 5.85 -11.84
N ALA A 52 -4.50 5.21 -11.26
CA ALA A 52 -5.89 5.64 -11.37
C ALA A 52 -6.31 6.33 -10.06
N TYR A 53 -6.78 7.57 -10.18
CA TYR A 53 -7.31 8.33 -9.06
C TYR A 53 -8.84 8.40 -9.12
N ALA A 54 -9.50 8.06 -8.03
CA ALA A 54 -10.90 8.38 -7.81
C ALA A 54 -11.04 9.88 -7.49
N ILE A 55 -12.07 10.51 -8.02
CA ILE A 55 -12.45 11.87 -7.67
C ILE A 55 -13.42 11.78 -6.49
N ALA A 56 -13.01 12.28 -5.33
CA ALA A 56 -13.79 12.25 -4.11
C ALA A 56 -13.97 13.66 -3.53
N PRO A 57 -14.97 13.89 -2.65
CA PRO A 57 -15.05 15.12 -1.90
C PRO A 57 -13.74 15.37 -1.13
N GLY A 58 -13.12 16.54 -1.36
CA GLY A 58 -11.88 16.93 -0.70
C GLY A 58 -10.59 16.53 -1.44
N GLY A 59 -10.64 15.81 -2.57
CA GLY A 59 -9.46 15.58 -3.40
C GLY A 59 -9.49 14.32 -4.25
N PHE A 60 -8.31 13.98 -4.77
CA PHE A 60 -8.08 12.77 -5.55
C PHE A 60 -7.54 11.66 -4.64
N VAL A 61 -8.04 10.44 -4.82
CA VAL A 61 -7.65 9.27 -4.02
C VAL A 61 -7.10 8.19 -4.93
N ASP A 62 -5.90 7.70 -4.65
CA ASP A 62 -5.30 6.59 -5.38
C ASP A 62 -6.09 5.30 -5.13
N ILE A 63 -6.71 4.76 -6.18
CA ILE A 63 -7.55 3.56 -6.11
C ILE A 63 -6.71 2.33 -5.73
N ALA A 64 -5.47 2.25 -6.21
CA ALA A 64 -4.58 1.14 -5.92
C ALA A 64 -4.18 1.12 -4.44
N ASP A 65 -3.89 2.30 -3.89
CA ASP A 65 -3.52 2.45 -2.47
C ASP A 65 -4.66 2.03 -1.55
N GLN A 66 -5.90 2.39 -1.88
CA GLN A 66 -7.08 1.96 -1.11
C GLN A 66 -7.21 0.44 -1.03
N LEU A 67 -6.90 -0.27 -2.12
CA LEU A 67 -6.95 -1.73 -2.15
C LEU A 67 -5.85 -2.38 -1.29
N LEU A 68 -4.77 -1.65 -1.00
CA LEU A 68 -3.69 -2.12 -0.13
C LEU A 68 -3.96 -1.86 1.35
N VAL A 69 -4.94 -1.03 1.71
CA VAL A 69 -5.26 -0.72 3.12
C VAL A 69 -5.53 -2.00 3.92
N GLU A 70 -6.40 -2.87 3.43
CA GLU A 70 -6.71 -4.13 4.14
C GLU A 70 -5.54 -5.11 4.14
N VAL A 71 -4.76 -5.17 3.06
CA VAL A 71 -3.54 -5.98 3.00
C VAL A 71 -2.53 -5.53 4.07
N ARG A 72 -2.31 -4.22 4.20
CA ARG A 72 -1.41 -3.64 5.21
C ARG A 72 -1.94 -3.89 6.62
N LYS A 73 -3.24 -3.71 6.85
CA LYS A 73 -3.86 -4.00 8.15
C LYS A 73 -3.66 -5.46 8.55
N GLN A 74 -3.88 -6.41 7.63
CA GLN A 74 -3.67 -7.83 7.89
C GLN A 74 -2.20 -8.16 8.15
N ALA A 75 -1.29 -7.57 7.38
CA ALA A 75 0.15 -7.74 7.58
C ALA A 75 0.62 -7.23 8.96
N PHE A 76 0.01 -6.15 9.45
CA PHE A 76 0.26 -5.62 10.80
C PHE A 76 -0.46 -6.38 11.91
N ALA A 77 -1.65 -6.92 11.66
CA ALA A 77 -2.43 -7.65 12.66
C ALA A 77 -1.71 -8.89 13.21
N GLY A 78 -0.76 -9.45 12.43
CA GLY A 78 0.08 -10.57 12.87
C GLY A 78 1.34 -10.16 13.63
N ARG A 79 1.51 -8.87 13.98
CA ARG A 79 2.69 -8.38 14.73
C ARG A 79 2.31 -8.11 16.17
N GLU A 80 3.05 -8.72 17.08
CA GLU A 80 2.88 -8.51 18.51
C GLU A 80 3.64 -7.24 18.93
N SER A 81 3.12 -6.51 19.91
CA SER A 81 3.82 -5.34 20.46
C SER A 81 5.18 -5.69 21.07
N ALA A 82 5.40 -6.95 21.44
CA ALA A 82 6.67 -7.46 21.93
C ALA A 82 7.80 -7.40 20.88
N ASP A 83 7.44 -7.37 19.59
CA ASP A 83 8.39 -7.22 18.48
C ASP A 83 8.65 -5.75 18.13
N MET A 84 8.08 -4.81 18.89
CA MET A 84 8.11 -3.37 18.61
C MET A 84 8.82 -2.61 19.73
N ILE A 85 9.40 -1.46 19.38
CA ILE A 85 9.89 -0.47 20.35
C ILE A 85 8.78 0.56 20.52
N VAL A 86 8.10 0.53 21.66
CA VAL A 86 6.93 1.38 21.93
C VAL A 86 7.32 2.59 22.76
N PHE A 87 7.02 3.78 22.23
CA PHE A 87 7.14 5.06 22.92
C PHE A 87 5.73 5.55 23.32
N PRO A 88 5.31 5.33 24.59
CA PRO A 88 3.95 5.58 25.01
C PRO A 88 3.59 7.07 24.99
N ALA A 89 2.33 7.35 24.63
CA ALA A 89 1.76 8.69 24.77
C ALA A 89 1.82 9.18 26.23
N LYS A 90 2.04 10.48 26.41
CA LYS A 90 1.96 11.14 27.73
C LYS A 90 0.52 11.63 27.94
N GLY A 91 -0.09 11.22 29.05
CA GLY A 91 -1.49 11.56 29.38
C GLY A 91 -2.50 10.71 28.61
N VAL A 92 -3.49 11.34 27.96
CA VAL A 92 -4.52 10.62 27.20
C VAL A 92 -4.00 10.28 25.80
N THR A 93 -3.99 8.99 25.45
CA THR A 93 -3.66 8.53 24.10
C THR A 93 -4.74 8.98 23.11
N ARG A 94 -4.36 9.87 22.19
CA ARG A 94 -5.22 10.42 21.13
C ARG A 94 -5.06 9.68 19.81
N ALA A 95 -3.87 9.17 19.54
CA ALA A 95 -3.56 8.42 18.33
C ALA A 95 -2.44 7.40 18.61
N LYS A 96 -2.39 6.37 17.75
CA LYS A 96 -1.28 5.43 17.67
C LYS A 96 -0.77 5.41 16.24
N ILE A 97 0.54 5.53 16.06
CA ILE A 97 1.19 5.40 14.76
C ILE A 97 2.21 4.28 14.85
N ASN A 98 2.31 3.46 13.80
CA ASN A 98 3.33 2.43 13.69
C ASN A 98 4.32 2.88 12.61
N ILE A 99 5.62 2.85 12.92
CA ILE A 99 6.66 3.38 12.04
C ILE A 99 7.63 2.28 11.67
N PHE A 100 7.78 2.02 10.37
CA PHE A 100 8.97 1.34 9.86
C PHE A 100 10.10 2.35 9.78
N THR A 101 11.15 2.13 10.58
CA THR A 101 12.27 3.06 10.79
C THR A 101 13.60 2.37 10.47
N ASP A 102 14.61 3.16 10.12
CA ASP A 102 15.98 2.69 9.84
C ASP A 102 16.97 3.63 10.54
N ILE A 103 18.00 3.07 11.17
CA ILE A 103 19.01 3.81 11.95
C ILE A 103 19.90 4.72 11.07
N ASP A 104 20.04 4.38 9.79
CA ASP A 104 20.86 5.13 8.82
C ASP A 104 20.05 6.19 8.05
N CYS A 105 18.72 6.10 8.11
CA CYS A 105 17.80 7.06 7.50
C CYS A 105 17.78 8.40 8.26
N GLY A 106 18.22 9.48 7.60
CA GLY A 106 18.29 10.82 8.19
C GLY A 106 16.94 11.36 8.70
N TYR A 107 15.86 11.13 7.96
CA TYR A 107 14.50 11.52 8.38
C TYR A 107 14.00 10.71 9.58
N CYS A 108 14.39 9.44 9.66
CA CYS A 108 14.02 8.53 10.72
C CYS A 108 14.70 8.96 12.04
N ARG A 109 15.99 9.31 11.99
CA ARG A 109 16.69 9.92 13.14
C ARG A 109 16.06 11.23 13.58
N LYS A 110 15.66 12.09 12.63
CA LYS A 110 14.94 13.33 12.95
C LYS A 110 13.63 13.03 13.68
N LEU A 111 12.84 12.08 13.18
CA LEU A 111 11.59 11.67 13.82
C LEU A 111 11.84 11.21 15.26
N HIS A 112 12.87 10.38 15.49
CA HIS A 112 13.22 9.92 16.85
C HIS A 112 13.60 11.07 17.79
N ASN A 113 14.18 12.16 17.30
CA ASN A 113 14.43 13.37 18.11
C ASN A 113 13.15 14.13 18.49
N GLU A 114 12.04 13.90 17.78
CA GLU A 114 10.75 14.57 17.97
C GLU A 114 9.71 13.68 18.68
N VAL A 115 10.03 12.40 18.95
CA VAL A 115 9.12 11.44 19.62
C VAL A 115 8.62 11.97 20.96
N ASP A 116 9.47 12.61 21.75
CA ASP A 116 9.06 13.19 23.03
C ASP A 116 7.95 14.24 22.89
N GLN A 117 7.99 15.03 21.81
CA GLN A 117 6.99 16.03 21.50
C GLN A 117 5.69 15.37 20.99
N LEU A 118 5.81 14.34 20.14
CA LEU A 118 4.65 13.54 19.68
C LEU A 118 3.94 12.89 20.86
N ASN A 119 4.68 12.26 21.78
CA ASN A 119 4.13 11.67 22.98
C ASN A 119 3.43 12.72 23.87
N ALA A 120 3.98 13.94 23.99
CA ALA A 120 3.33 15.05 24.70
C ALA A 120 2.00 15.50 24.06
N TYR A 121 1.82 15.31 22.75
CA TYR A 121 0.54 15.52 22.07
C TYR A 121 -0.44 14.34 22.21
N GLY A 122 -0.09 13.31 22.98
CA GLY A 122 -0.91 12.12 23.18
C GLY A 122 -0.77 11.09 22.05
N ILE A 123 0.30 11.15 21.24
CA ILE A 123 0.54 10.20 20.16
C ILE A 123 1.50 9.11 20.66
N GLU A 124 1.07 7.86 20.64
CA GLU A 124 1.96 6.70 20.85
C GLU A 124 2.66 6.38 19.53
N VAL A 125 3.99 6.22 19.62
CA VAL A 125 4.87 5.96 18.47
C VAL A 125 5.49 4.58 18.61
#